data_AF-A0A328X0Z9-F1
#
_entry.id   AF-A0A328X0Z9-F1
#
_cell.length_a   1.000
_cell.length_b   1.000
_cell.length_c   1.000
_cell.angle_alpha   90.00
_cell.angle_beta   90.00
_cell.angle_gamma   90.00
#
_symmetry.space_group_name_H-M   'P 1'
#
loop_
_entity.id
_entity.type
_entity.pdbx_description
1 polymer ?
#
loop_
_entity_poly.entity_id
_entity_poly.type
_entity_poly.pdbx_seq_one_letter_code
_entity_poly.pdbx_strand_id
1 'polypeptide(L)'
;MSYFGIIKKEEIEGLTKDQLEDYLEQNNCYDNLFSNKILEKIVNSIPLDENNFNEMLHETIFQPKIDLMNEFYFFIYNHYKEKIINLKFNFFLELEEKCFGIIELEKRKIALSVFNNIYENLEIKFIDIIGEVNTEYEYKHTQLLTDKIFKIYMYQLSFKKSICTTENMINFLIGNIEFYEDDFYNDNIEIKNAVYFEMIVQILIELNNKNNFHEDKYFNNIFYNECKFEDNKEIFTEVFGYEFTKYIVQNSTSLNKAEIESLYEVLTSQNLVHKRTKEKFQEFVYYEFKLKISKIITHPYKANWEHDARVLFMNTEYHKMKLKKSNSTGFF
;
A
#
# COMPACT_ATOMS: atom_id res chain seq x y z
N MET A 1 -4.21 -13.16 1.28
CA MET A 1 -2.88 -13.61 0.83
C MET A 1 -3.13 -14.66 -0.24
N SER A 2 -2.87 -14.31 -1.50
CA SER A 2 -2.97 -15.21 -2.64
C SER A 2 -1.76 -16.11 -2.84
N TYR A 3 -0.58 -15.71 -2.33
CA TYR A 3 0.68 -16.42 -2.57
C TYR A 3 1.15 -17.34 -1.44
N PHE A 4 0.64 -17.18 -0.22
CA PHE A 4 1.06 -18.00 0.92
C PHE A 4 0.62 -19.46 0.74
N GLY A 5 1.56 -20.40 0.82
CA GLY A 5 1.28 -21.84 0.66
C GLY A 5 0.81 -22.26 -0.74
N ILE A 6 1.13 -21.47 -1.78
CA ILE A 6 0.73 -21.76 -3.16
C ILE A 6 1.57 -22.88 -3.80
N ILE A 7 2.80 -23.09 -3.32
CA ILE A 7 3.72 -24.12 -3.82
C ILE A 7 3.76 -25.27 -2.83
N LYS A 8 3.77 -26.50 -3.32
CA LYS A 8 3.97 -27.66 -2.44
C LYS A 8 5.46 -27.87 -2.21
N LYS A 9 5.84 -28.18 -0.96
CA LYS A 9 7.26 -28.37 -0.59
C LYS A 9 7.93 -29.44 -1.47
N GLU A 10 7.21 -30.50 -1.79
CA GLU A 10 7.68 -31.62 -2.61
C GLU A 10 8.00 -31.21 -4.07
N GLU A 11 7.43 -30.11 -4.57
CA GLU A 11 7.66 -29.63 -5.94
C GLU A 11 9.01 -28.92 -6.11
N ILE A 12 9.58 -28.42 -5.00
CA ILE A 12 10.82 -27.65 -5.01
C ILE A 12 11.96 -28.32 -4.25
N GLU A 13 11.69 -29.45 -3.60
CA GLU A 13 12.68 -30.18 -2.82
C GLU A 13 13.77 -30.76 -3.73
N GLY A 14 15.03 -30.42 -3.45
CA GLY A 14 16.17 -30.89 -4.23
C GLY A 14 16.47 -30.08 -5.50
N LEU A 15 15.71 -29.02 -5.80
CA LEU A 15 16.07 -28.09 -6.88
C LEU A 15 17.32 -27.28 -6.51
N THR A 16 18.19 -27.04 -7.49
CA THR A 16 19.24 -26.02 -7.36
C THR A 16 18.62 -24.62 -7.36
N LYS A 17 19.40 -23.61 -6.94
CA LYS A 17 18.95 -22.21 -6.94
C LYS A 17 18.42 -21.78 -8.33
N ASP A 18 19.15 -22.08 -9.40
CA ASP A 18 18.75 -21.71 -10.76
C ASP A 18 17.46 -22.43 -11.19
N GLN A 19 17.34 -23.72 -10.89
CA GLN A 19 16.12 -24.49 -11.19
C GLN A 19 14.90 -23.99 -10.43
N LEU A 20 15.11 -23.53 -9.19
CA LEU A 20 14.06 -22.94 -8.37
C LEU A 20 13.62 -21.58 -8.95
N GLU A 21 14.56 -20.73 -9.35
CA GLU A 21 14.24 -19.43 -9.94
C GLU A 21 13.46 -19.59 -11.26
N ASP A 22 13.87 -20.54 -12.11
CA ASP A 22 13.11 -20.93 -13.32
C ASP A 22 11.70 -21.44 -12.98
N TYR A 23 11.57 -22.27 -11.94
CA TYR A 23 10.27 -22.77 -11.48
C TYR A 23 9.36 -21.64 -10.99
N LEU A 24 9.92 -20.68 -10.26
CA LEU A 24 9.20 -19.51 -9.74
C LEU A 24 8.79 -18.54 -10.86
N GLU A 25 9.58 -18.40 -11.92
CA GLU A 25 9.18 -17.68 -13.14
C GLU A 25 7.99 -18.39 -13.83
N GLN A 26 8.09 -19.70 -14.04
CA GLN A 26 7.03 -20.50 -14.69
C GLN A 26 5.70 -20.47 -13.91
N ASN A 27 5.76 -20.38 -12.58
CA ASN A 27 4.60 -20.24 -11.71
C ASN A 27 4.17 -18.79 -11.47
N ASN A 28 4.66 -17.85 -12.29
CA ASN A 28 4.25 -16.45 -12.30
C ASN A 28 4.50 -15.73 -10.95
N CYS A 29 5.48 -16.20 -10.18
CA CYS A 29 5.88 -15.62 -8.89
C CYS A 29 7.03 -14.63 -9.06
N TYR A 30 7.97 -14.93 -9.97
CA TYR A 30 9.16 -14.13 -10.24
C TYR A 30 9.11 -13.58 -11.67
N ASP A 31 9.69 -12.41 -11.86
CA ASP A 31 9.96 -11.81 -13.17
C ASP A 31 11.43 -11.99 -13.53
N ASN A 32 11.68 -12.34 -14.78
CA ASN A 32 13.01 -12.35 -15.37
C ASN A 32 13.31 -10.94 -15.92
N LEU A 33 14.03 -10.15 -15.13
CA LEU A 33 14.33 -8.75 -15.46
C LEU A 33 15.42 -8.63 -16.53
N PHE A 34 16.37 -9.57 -16.52
CA PHE A 34 17.46 -9.65 -17.47
C PHE A 34 17.79 -11.11 -17.74
N SER A 35 17.72 -11.51 -19.00
CA SER A 35 18.26 -12.79 -19.48
C SER A 35 18.96 -12.58 -20.82
N ASN A 36 19.81 -13.53 -21.19
CA ASN A 36 20.40 -13.58 -22.53
C ASN A 36 19.32 -13.53 -23.62
N LYS A 37 18.11 -14.04 -23.38
CA LYS A 37 16.98 -13.94 -24.33
C LYS A 37 16.44 -12.52 -24.50
N ILE A 38 16.36 -11.72 -23.42
CA ILE A 38 15.90 -10.33 -23.49
C ILE A 38 16.97 -9.48 -24.18
N LEU A 39 18.25 -9.71 -23.84
CA LEU A 39 19.39 -9.07 -24.49
C LEU A 39 19.48 -9.44 -25.97
N GLU A 40 19.34 -10.71 -26.34
CA GLU A 40 19.28 -11.15 -27.75
C GLU A 40 18.17 -10.42 -28.51
N LYS A 41 16.98 -10.22 -27.91
CA LYS A 41 15.90 -9.43 -28.54
C LYS A 41 16.28 -7.97 -28.73
N ILE A 42 16.94 -7.35 -27.75
CA ILE A 42 17.38 -5.95 -27.82
C ILE A 42 18.52 -5.81 -28.85
N VAL A 43 19.52 -6.68 -28.80
CA VAL A 43 20.67 -6.69 -29.72
C VAL A 43 20.20 -6.97 -31.15
N ASN A 44 19.30 -7.92 -31.37
CA ASN A 44 18.71 -8.16 -32.70
C ASN A 44 17.84 -7.00 -33.21
N SER A 45 17.45 -6.06 -32.35
CA SER A 45 16.65 -4.88 -32.70
C SER A 45 17.49 -3.62 -32.97
N ILE A 46 18.80 -3.64 -32.70
CA ILE A 46 19.70 -2.52 -32.91
C ILE A 46 20.86 -3.01 -33.80
N PRO A 47 21.19 -2.34 -34.92
CA PRO A 47 22.29 -2.75 -35.78
C PRO A 47 23.62 -2.40 -35.09
N LEU A 48 24.08 -3.29 -34.21
CA LEU A 48 25.37 -3.20 -33.53
C LEU A 48 26.31 -4.27 -34.07
N ASP A 49 27.60 -3.94 -34.07
CA ASP A 49 28.68 -4.82 -34.52
C ASP A 49 28.75 -6.06 -33.59
N GLU A 50 28.40 -7.24 -34.11
CA GLU A 50 28.16 -8.49 -33.37
C GLU A 50 29.37 -8.93 -32.50
N ASN A 51 30.57 -8.43 -32.82
CA ASN A 51 31.81 -8.89 -32.21
C ASN A 51 32.07 -8.35 -30.79
N ASN A 52 31.38 -7.30 -30.33
CA ASN A 52 31.61 -6.72 -28.98
C ASN A 52 30.65 -7.23 -27.88
N PHE A 53 29.54 -7.89 -28.23
CA PHE A 53 28.54 -8.34 -27.25
C PHE A 53 28.75 -9.78 -26.75
N ASN A 54 29.41 -10.63 -27.54
CA ASN A 54 29.60 -12.05 -27.22
C ASN A 54 30.53 -12.31 -26.01
N GLU A 55 31.21 -11.28 -25.48
CA GLU A 55 32.13 -11.41 -24.34
C GLU A 55 31.51 -11.03 -22.99
N MET A 56 30.32 -10.42 -22.95
CA MET A 56 29.66 -10.11 -21.68
C MET A 56 28.87 -11.33 -21.18
N LEU A 57 29.48 -12.12 -20.29
CA LEU A 57 28.75 -13.06 -19.45
C LEU A 57 27.76 -12.28 -18.59
N HIS A 58 26.48 -12.36 -18.94
CA HIS A 58 25.41 -11.76 -18.17
C HIS A 58 24.71 -12.82 -17.34
N GLU A 59 24.67 -12.60 -16.02
CA GLU A 59 23.87 -13.40 -15.11
C GLU A 59 22.38 -13.08 -15.32
N THR A 60 21.55 -14.12 -15.36
CA THR A 60 20.09 -13.92 -15.41
C THR A 60 19.63 -13.39 -14.05
N ILE A 61 18.88 -12.27 -14.04
CA ILE A 61 18.43 -11.64 -12.81
C ILE A 61 16.93 -11.89 -12.66
N PHE A 62 16.59 -12.73 -11.69
CA PHE A 62 15.22 -12.94 -11.26
C PHE A 62 14.87 -12.02 -10.09
N GLN A 63 13.67 -11.45 -10.12
CA GLN A 63 13.15 -10.67 -9.01
C GLN A 63 11.70 -11.10 -8.69
N PRO A 64 11.31 -11.22 -7.41
CA PRO A 64 9.92 -11.45 -7.06
C PRO A 64 9.02 -10.35 -7.63
N LYS A 65 7.81 -10.71 -8.05
CA LYS A 65 6.80 -9.74 -8.50
C LYS A 65 6.44 -8.76 -7.39
N ILE A 66 6.14 -7.52 -7.76
CA ILE A 66 5.74 -6.46 -6.81
C ILE A 66 4.57 -6.91 -5.92
N ASP A 67 3.57 -7.57 -6.47
CA ASP A 67 2.42 -8.06 -5.70
C ASP A 67 2.83 -9.12 -4.67
N LEU A 68 3.69 -10.05 -5.05
CA LEU A 68 4.25 -11.06 -4.17
C LEU A 68 5.10 -10.42 -3.06
N MET A 69 5.96 -9.45 -3.40
CA MET A 69 6.75 -8.70 -2.41
C MET A 69 5.87 -7.96 -1.40
N ASN A 70 4.78 -7.34 -1.88
CA ASN A 70 3.83 -6.64 -1.02
C ASN A 70 3.07 -7.60 -0.11
N GLU A 71 2.62 -8.75 -0.61
CA GLU A 71 1.98 -9.78 0.21
C GLU A 71 2.92 -10.36 1.27
N PHE A 72 4.18 -10.65 0.89
CA PHE A 72 5.18 -11.15 1.82
C PHE A 72 5.48 -10.11 2.92
N TYR A 73 5.67 -8.85 2.55
CA TYR A 73 5.86 -7.77 3.51
C TYR A 73 4.68 -7.63 4.47
N PHE A 74 3.45 -7.70 3.95
CA PHE A 74 2.23 -7.68 4.77
C PHE A 74 2.14 -8.90 5.70
N PHE A 75 2.59 -10.07 5.24
CA PHE A 75 2.70 -11.26 6.09
C PHE A 75 3.67 -11.04 7.25
N ILE A 76 4.90 -10.60 6.99
CA ILE A 76 5.91 -10.30 8.03
C ILE A 76 5.37 -9.27 9.02
N TYR A 77 4.76 -8.18 8.52
CA TYR A 77 4.14 -7.17 9.37
C TYR A 77 3.09 -7.76 10.32
N ASN A 78 2.15 -8.56 9.78
CA ASN A 78 1.09 -9.13 10.59
C ASN A 78 1.61 -10.18 11.58
N HIS A 79 2.59 -10.99 11.15
CA HIS A 79 3.19 -12.02 11.99
C HIS A 79 3.86 -11.40 13.23
N TYR A 80 4.57 -10.27 13.06
CA TYR A 80 5.24 -9.57 14.17
C TYR A 80 4.47 -8.38 14.72
N LYS A 81 3.18 -8.26 14.41
CA LYS A 81 2.35 -7.08 14.72
C LYS A 81 2.35 -6.73 16.21
N GLU A 82 2.25 -7.71 17.08
CA GLU A 82 2.26 -7.49 18.54
C GLU A 82 3.57 -6.87 19.02
N LYS A 83 4.72 -7.28 18.47
CA LYS A 83 6.03 -6.68 18.80
C LYS A 83 6.06 -5.21 18.37
N ILE A 84 5.56 -4.90 17.17
CA ILE A 84 5.48 -3.53 16.65
C ILE A 84 4.57 -2.66 17.54
N ILE A 85 3.39 -3.15 17.88
CA ILE A 85 2.42 -2.44 18.74
C ILE A 85 3.02 -2.17 20.11
N ASN A 86 3.64 -3.16 20.75
CA ASN A 86 4.20 -3.01 22.09
C ASN A 86 5.34 -1.98 22.12
N LEU A 87 6.26 -2.04 21.15
CA LEU A 87 7.36 -1.07 21.07
C LEU A 87 6.85 0.35 20.79
N LYS A 88 5.89 0.49 19.88
CA LYS A 88 5.23 1.77 19.58
C LYS A 88 4.51 2.33 20.81
N PHE A 89 3.77 1.48 21.53
CA PHE A 89 3.04 1.89 22.74
C PHE A 89 4.00 2.43 23.81
N ASN A 90 5.10 1.72 24.07
CA ASN A 90 6.12 2.16 25.02
C ASN A 90 6.73 3.51 24.63
N PHE A 91 7.02 3.70 23.34
CA PHE A 91 7.50 4.98 22.83
C PHE A 91 6.52 6.13 23.14
N PHE A 92 5.24 5.95 22.85
CA PHE A 92 4.24 7.00 23.09
C PHE A 92 3.97 7.22 24.58
N LEU A 93 4.04 6.17 25.40
CA LEU A 93 3.95 6.30 26.86
C LEU A 93 5.07 7.21 27.39
N GLU A 94 6.31 6.95 26.99
CA GLU A 94 7.46 7.78 27.39
C GLU A 94 7.35 9.24 26.88
N LEU A 95 6.81 9.43 25.67
CA LEU A 95 6.59 10.77 25.12
C LEU A 95 5.51 11.54 25.89
N GLU A 96 4.41 10.88 26.25
CA GLU A 96 3.34 11.46 27.05
C GLU A 96 3.82 11.82 28.46
N GLU A 97 4.62 10.96 29.09
CA GLU A 97 5.26 11.27 30.38
C GLU A 97 6.15 12.51 30.29
N LYS A 98 6.93 12.66 29.21
CA LYS A 98 7.75 13.86 28.95
C LYS A 98 6.90 15.11 28.70
N CYS A 99 5.68 14.95 28.21
CA CYS A 99 4.76 16.04 27.89
C CYS A 99 3.75 16.35 29.00
N PHE A 100 3.79 15.63 30.12
CA PHE A 100 2.82 15.78 31.19
C PHE A 100 2.87 17.19 31.81
N GLY A 101 1.71 17.86 31.86
CA GLY A 101 1.60 19.23 32.38
C GLY A 101 2.18 20.33 31.48
N ILE A 102 2.69 19.98 30.30
CA ILE A 102 3.22 20.94 29.32
C ILE A 102 2.07 21.52 28.48
N ILE A 103 2.17 22.78 28.04
CA ILE A 103 1.18 23.41 27.16
C ILE A 103 1.29 22.91 25.72
N GLU A 104 0.19 22.90 24.96
CA GLU A 104 0.13 22.32 23.60
C GLU A 104 1.18 22.87 22.62
N LEU A 105 1.47 24.17 22.67
CA LEU A 105 2.50 24.77 21.81
C LEU A 105 3.90 24.22 22.08
N GLU A 106 4.21 23.93 23.35
CA GLU A 106 5.48 23.33 23.75
C GLU A 106 5.51 21.83 23.45
N LYS A 107 4.39 21.11 23.64
CA LYS A 107 4.25 19.71 23.21
C LYS A 107 4.52 19.56 21.72
N ARG A 108 3.97 20.45 20.88
CA ARG A 108 4.22 20.44 19.43
C ARG A 108 5.70 20.62 19.10
N LYS A 109 6.42 21.48 19.84
CA LYS A 109 7.88 21.67 19.68
C LYS A 109 8.66 20.43 20.09
N ILE A 110 8.30 19.79 21.19
CA ILE A 110 8.90 18.54 21.65
C ILE A 110 8.68 17.45 20.59
N ALA A 111 7.45 17.28 20.13
CA ALA A 111 7.10 16.32 19.08
C ALA A 111 7.88 16.56 17.78
N LEU A 112 8.05 17.82 17.36
CA LEU A 112 8.84 18.16 16.17
C LEU A 112 10.33 17.82 16.37
N SER A 113 10.89 18.11 17.54
CA SER A 113 12.27 17.76 17.88
C SER A 113 12.49 16.25 17.87
N VAL A 114 11.56 15.50 18.45
CA VAL A 114 11.58 14.02 18.45
C VAL A 114 11.45 13.48 17.03
N PHE A 115 10.52 14.00 16.23
CA PHE A 115 10.36 13.63 14.82
C PHE A 115 11.66 13.84 14.03
N ASN A 116 12.28 15.01 14.15
CA ASN A 116 13.53 15.32 13.45
C ASN A 116 14.68 14.42 13.89
N ASN A 117 14.82 14.19 15.20
CA ASN A 117 15.87 13.30 15.74
C ASN A 117 15.71 11.87 15.21
N ILE A 118 14.51 11.30 15.27
CA ILE A 118 14.25 9.96 14.72
C ILE A 118 14.57 9.93 13.22
N TYR A 119 14.10 10.91 12.45
CA TYR A 119 14.37 10.98 11.01
C TYR A 119 15.86 11.07 10.68
N GLU A 120 16.62 11.89 11.42
CA GLU A 120 18.07 12.05 11.23
C GLU A 120 18.82 10.75 11.52
N ASN A 121 18.40 10.01 12.56
CA ASN A 121 19.00 8.71 12.92
C ASN A 121 18.70 7.59 11.90
N LEU A 122 17.74 7.77 11.00
CA LEU A 122 17.50 6.81 9.91
C LEU A 122 18.58 6.90 8.80
N GLU A 123 19.40 7.96 8.79
CA GLU A 123 20.48 8.18 7.82
C GLU A 123 20.06 7.97 6.36
N ILE A 124 18.83 8.35 6.00
CA ILE A 124 18.27 8.12 4.66
C ILE A 124 19.07 8.88 3.62
N LYS A 125 19.90 8.16 2.87
CA LYS A 125 20.65 8.69 1.72
C LYS A 125 19.73 8.71 0.50
N PHE A 126 19.20 9.88 0.17
CA PHE A 126 18.31 10.07 -0.97
C PHE A 126 18.76 11.28 -1.80
N ILE A 127 18.55 11.21 -3.11
CA ILE A 127 18.83 12.33 -4.00
C ILE A 127 17.67 13.31 -3.91
N ASP A 128 17.97 14.55 -3.53
CA ASP A 128 16.99 15.63 -3.53
C ASP A 128 16.58 15.95 -4.97
N ILE A 129 15.28 15.81 -5.26
CA ILE A 129 14.73 16.14 -6.58
C ILE A 129 14.24 17.58 -6.53
N ILE A 130 14.80 18.41 -7.39
CA ILE A 130 14.43 19.80 -7.55
C ILE A 130 13.63 19.94 -8.85
N GLY A 131 12.49 20.63 -8.80
CA GLY A 131 11.67 20.85 -9.98
C GLY A 131 10.95 22.18 -9.97
N GLU A 132 10.44 22.58 -11.13
CA GLU A 132 9.57 23.75 -11.27
C GLU A 132 8.12 23.39 -10.94
N VAL A 133 7.50 24.17 -10.08
CA VAL A 133 6.05 24.20 -9.86
C VAL A 133 5.50 25.56 -10.23
N ASN A 134 4.27 25.54 -10.71
CA ASN A 134 3.51 26.75 -10.89
C ASN A 134 2.88 27.14 -9.55
N THR A 135 3.04 28.40 -9.19
CA THR A 135 2.23 29.04 -8.15
C THR A 135 0.78 29.16 -8.61
N GLU A 136 -0.11 29.54 -7.69
CA GLU A 136 -1.52 29.84 -7.98
C GLU A 136 -1.71 30.93 -9.06
N TYR A 137 -0.67 31.73 -9.32
CA TYR A 137 -0.65 32.80 -10.33
C TYR A 137 0.19 32.44 -11.58
N GLU A 138 0.43 31.14 -11.82
CA GLU A 138 1.20 30.61 -12.97
C GLU A 138 2.68 31.02 -13.03
N TYR A 139 3.22 31.69 -12.00
CA TYR A 139 4.66 31.90 -11.91
C TYR A 139 5.36 30.57 -11.62
N LYS A 140 6.40 30.28 -12.39
CA LYS A 140 7.30 29.16 -12.16
C LYS A 140 8.22 29.45 -10.99
N HIS A 141 8.25 28.54 -10.03
CA HIS A 141 9.18 28.58 -8.92
C HIS A 141 9.86 27.21 -8.76
N THR A 142 11.16 27.25 -8.50
CA THR A 142 11.95 26.05 -8.23
C THR A 142 11.78 25.65 -6.78
N GLN A 143 11.25 24.45 -6.52
CA GLN A 143 11.13 23.91 -5.17
C GLN A 143 11.72 22.50 -5.07
N LEU A 144 12.08 22.13 -3.83
CA LEU A 144 12.38 20.75 -3.50
C LEU A 144 11.10 19.92 -3.56
N LEU A 145 11.06 18.92 -4.44
CA LEU A 145 9.91 18.03 -4.62
C LEU A 145 9.94 16.84 -3.64
N THR A 146 11.08 16.58 -3.01
CA THR A 146 11.27 15.47 -2.07
C THR A 146 11.20 15.95 -0.62
N ASP A 147 10.08 15.71 0.04
CA ASP A 147 9.93 15.99 1.47
C ASP A 147 10.39 14.79 2.34
N LYS A 148 10.37 14.97 3.67
CA LYS A 148 10.79 13.91 4.61
C LYS A 148 9.88 12.69 4.53
N ILE A 149 8.57 12.88 4.35
CA ILE A 149 7.60 11.76 4.28
C ILE A 149 7.84 10.93 3.01
N PHE A 150 8.05 11.57 1.86
CA PHE A 150 8.43 10.88 0.62
C PHE A 150 9.70 10.04 0.79
N LYS A 151 10.74 10.61 1.43
CA LYS A 151 12.00 9.89 1.65
C LYS A 151 11.81 8.67 2.55
N ILE A 152 10.99 8.77 3.60
CA ILE A 152 10.62 7.62 4.46
C ILE A 152 9.88 6.57 3.62
N TYR A 153 8.95 6.98 2.75
CA TYR A 153 8.20 6.06 1.88
C TYR A 153 9.11 5.31 0.90
N MET A 154 9.98 6.03 0.20
CA MET A 154 10.95 5.40 -0.71
C MET A 154 11.90 4.46 0.03
N TYR A 155 12.29 4.82 1.26
CA TYR A 155 13.12 3.97 2.09
C TYR A 155 12.36 2.71 2.55
N GLN A 156 11.05 2.80 2.85
CA GLN A 156 10.20 1.64 3.12
C GLN A 156 10.15 0.66 1.93
N LEU A 157 10.01 1.18 0.70
CA LEU A 157 10.05 0.33 -0.50
C LEU A 157 11.39 -0.43 -0.63
N SER A 158 12.49 0.17 -0.20
CA SER A 158 13.81 -0.49 -0.19
C SER A 158 13.86 -1.66 0.80
N PHE A 159 13.26 -1.51 1.99
CA PHE A 159 13.14 -2.60 2.97
C PHE A 159 12.24 -3.73 2.50
N LYS A 160 11.12 -3.40 1.84
CA LYS A 160 10.26 -4.41 1.21
C LYS A 160 11.07 -5.30 0.27
N LYS A 161 11.96 -4.69 -0.52
CA LYS A 161 12.86 -5.43 -1.41
C LYS A 161 13.93 -6.22 -0.65
N SER A 162 14.56 -5.64 0.36
CA SER A 162 15.69 -6.29 1.05
C SER A 162 15.29 -7.56 1.79
N ILE A 163 14.08 -7.63 2.34
CA ILE A 163 13.62 -8.82 3.07
C ILE A 163 13.16 -9.96 2.16
N CYS A 164 12.92 -9.69 0.88
CA CYS A 164 12.48 -10.69 -0.11
C CYS A 164 13.65 -11.54 -0.62
N THR A 165 14.46 -12.09 0.27
CA THR A 165 15.51 -13.05 -0.08
C THR A 165 14.90 -14.34 -0.60
N THR A 166 15.60 -15.08 -1.45
CA THR A 166 15.08 -16.35 -2.01
C THR A 166 14.63 -17.31 -0.91
N GLU A 167 15.40 -17.47 0.17
CA GLU A 167 15.03 -18.31 1.31
C GLU A 167 13.74 -17.85 2.01
N ASN A 168 13.61 -16.55 2.27
CA ASN A 168 12.42 -15.98 2.88
C ASN A 168 11.21 -16.15 1.97
N MET A 169 11.37 -15.98 0.66
CA MET A 169 10.27 -16.10 -0.29
C MET A 169 9.83 -17.56 -0.46
N ILE A 170 10.75 -18.52 -0.49
CA ILE A 170 10.42 -19.95 -0.57
C ILE A 170 9.57 -20.36 0.62
N ASN A 171 10.03 -20.09 1.85
CA ASN A 171 9.32 -20.50 3.06
C ASN A 171 7.91 -19.92 3.11
N PHE A 172 7.73 -18.71 2.60
CA PHE A 172 6.42 -18.06 2.48
C PHE A 172 5.55 -18.75 1.44
N LEU A 173 6.09 -19.02 0.25
CA LEU A 173 5.38 -19.66 -0.85
C LEU A 173 4.96 -21.10 -0.54
N ILE A 174 5.72 -21.83 0.28
CA ILE A 174 5.34 -23.18 0.76
C ILE A 174 4.47 -23.15 2.02
N GLY A 175 4.22 -21.98 2.61
CA GLY A 175 3.36 -21.84 3.77
C GLY A 175 4.00 -22.29 5.09
N ASN A 176 5.33 -22.29 5.19
CA ASN A 176 6.06 -22.70 6.38
C ASN A 176 6.03 -21.60 7.44
N ILE A 177 4.97 -21.55 8.25
CA ILE A 177 4.82 -20.52 9.28
C ILE A 177 5.83 -20.66 10.43
N GLU A 178 6.23 -21.89 10.75
CA GLU A 178 7.18 -22.21 11.82
C GLU A 178 8.57 -21.61 11.54
N PHE A 179 8.91 -21.43 10.25
CA PHE A 179 10.13 -20.74 9.85
C PHE A 179 10.21 -19.29 10.34
N TYR A 180 9.07 -18.61 10.55
CA TYR A 180 9.04 -17.21 10.96
C TYR A 180 8.82 -17.02 12.46
N GLU A 181 9.03 -18.06 13.27
CA GLU A 181 8.92 -17.93 14.71
C GLU A 181 10.05 -17.06 15.31
N ASP A 182 9.97 -16.87 16.63
CA ASP A 182 10.82 -15.93 17.36
C ASP A 182 12.33 -16.16 17.16
N ASP A 183 12.76 -17.41 16.99
CA ASP A 183 14.18 -17.73 16.74
C ASP A 183 14.65 -17.10 15.43
N PHE A 184 13.87 -17.23 14.35
CA PHE A 184 14.19 -16.60 13.07
C PHE A 184 14.19 -15.08 13.17
N TYR A 185 13.23 -14.48 13.89
CA TYR A 185 13.22 -13.04 14.13
C TYR A 185 14.49 -12.55 14.85
N ASN A 186 14.97 -13.32 15.83
CA ASN A 186 16.13 -12.95 16.62
C ASN A 186 17.44 -13.08 15.82
N ASP A 187 17.51 -14.07 14.93
CA ASP A 187 18.70 -14.39 14.15
C ASP A 187 18.78 -13.63 12.82
N ASN A 188 17.64 -13.27 12.21
CA ASN A 188 17.59 -12.57 10.93
C ASN A 188 17.61 -11.03 11.10
N ILE A 189 18.78 -10.44 10.87
CA ILE A 189 18.98 -8.99 11.07
C ILE A 189 18.15 -8.14 10.10
N GLU A 190 17.93 -8.59 8.88
CA GLU A 190 17.15 -7.88 7.86
C GLU A 190 15.68 -7.77 8.26
N ILE A 191 15.09 -8.87 8.75
CA ILE A 191 13.71 -8.94 9.22
C ILE A 191 13.55 -8.10 10.49
N LYS A 192 14.47 -8.22 11.44
CA LYS A 192 14.47 -7.39 12.65
C LYS A 192 14.54 -5.91 12.32
N ASN A 193 15.43 -5.52 11.40
CA ASN A 193 15.55 -4.15 10.94
C ASN A 193 14.28 -3.67 10.21
N ALA A 194 13.65 -4.51 9.39
CA ALA A 194 12.41 -4.16 8.70
C ALA A 194 11.24 -3.97 9.68
N VAL A 195 11.11 -4.83 10.68
CA VAL A 195 10.09 -4.73 11.74
C VAL A 195 10.31 -3.48 12.60
N TYR A 196 11.56 -3.23 13.00
CA TYR A 196 11.93 -2.02 13.74
C TYR A 196 11.67 -0.76 12.90
N PHE A 197 12.05 -0.78 11.63
CA PHE A 197 11.81 0.33 10.71
C PHE A 197 10.31 0.61 10.56
N GLU A 198 9.48 -0.43 10.42
CA GLU A 198 8.03 -0.28 10.31
C GLU A 198 7.41 0.35 11.56
N MET A 199 7.89 -0.02 12.75
CA MET A 199 7.54 0.67 14.00
C MET A 199 7.93 2.15 13.95
N ILE A 200 9.16 2.47 13.49
CA ILE A 200 9.63 3.85 13.36
C ILE A 200 8.78 4.65 12.38
N VAL A 201 8.41 4.11 11.21
CA VAL A 201 7.55 4.89 10.28
C VAL A 201 6.18 5.14 10.88
N GLN A 202 5.59 4.17 11.59
CA GLN A 202 4.30 4.40 12.27
C GLN A 202 4.38 5.48 13.34
N ILE A 203 5.49 5.56 14.07
CA ILE A 203 5.74 6.64 15.04
C ILE A 203 5.84 7.98 14.31
N LEU A 204 6.66 8.08 13.27
CA LEU A 204 6.85 9.31 12.49
C LEU A 204 5.54 9.79 11.85
N ILE A 205 4.77 8.88 11.26
CA ILE A 205 3.47 9.17 10.66
C ILE A 205 2.47 9.62 11.72
N GLU A 206 2.40 8.96 12.87
CA GLU A 206 1.47 9.36 13.94
C GLU A 206 1.84 10.73 14.53
N LEU A 207 3.14 11.01 14.72
CA LEU A 207 3.62 12.33 15.13
C LEU A 207 3.26 13.40 14.09
N ASN A 208 3.44 13.09 12.81
CA ASN A 208 3.10 13.99 11.71
C ASN A 208 1.59 14.26 11.67
N ASN A 209 0.76 13.22 11.73
CA ASN A 209 -0.70 13.32 11.65
C ASN A 209 -1.30 14.10 12.84
N LYS A 210 -0.71 13.98 14.03
CA LYS A 210 -1.15 14.75 15.21
C LYS A 210 -0.81 16.24 15.13
N ASN A 211 0.27 16.61 14.43
CA ASN A 211 0.85 17.96 14.52
C ASN A 211 0.99 18.71 13.18
N ASN A 212 0.69 18.04 12.07
CA ASN A 212 0.82 18.49 10.68
C ASN A 212 2.19 19.13 10.41
N PHE A 213 3.28 18.37 10.56
CA PHE A 213 4.64 18.86 10.31
C PHE A 213 4.97 18.92 8.81
N HIS A 214 4.55 17.89 8.07
CA HIS A 214 4.77 17.66 6.66
C HIS A 214 3.49 17.16 5.98
N GLU A 215 3.39 17.35 4.68
CA GLU A 215 2.26 16.87 3.88
C GLU A 215 2.35 15.35 3.69
N ASP A 216 1.36 14.59 4.19
CA ASP A 216 1.34 13.13 4.03
C ASP A 216 0.55 12.72 2.79
N LYS A 217 1.27 12.58 1.67
CA LYS A 217 0.75 12.06 0.39
C LYS A 217 1.05 10.59 0.16
N TYR A 218 1.67 9.85 1.07
CA TYR A 218 2.21 8.53 0.74
C TYR A 218 1.75 7.44 1.69
N PHE A 219 1.56 7.78 2.97
CA PHE A 219 1.09 6.86 4.00
C PHE A 219 -0.38 7.08 4.34
N ASN A 220 -0.92 8.22 3.94
CA ASN A 220 -2.35 8.46 4.06
C ASN A 220 -3.11 7.51 3.12
N ASN A 221 -4.22 6.94 3.62
CA ASN A 221 -5.09 6.04 2.84
C ASN A 221 -5.47 6.64 1.48
N ILE A 222 -5.48 7.97 1.38
CA ILE A 222 -5.74 8.76 0.17
C ILE A 222 -4.85 8.31 -1.00
N PHE A 223 -3.53 8.13 -0.82
CA PHE A 223 -2.64 7.77 -1.94
C PHE A 223 -2.79 6.32 -2.40
N TYR A 224 -2.92 5.38 -1.45
CA TYR A 224 -3.29 4.01 -1.79
C TYR A 224 -4.63 3.97 -2.53
N ASN A 225 -5.60 4.78 -2.07
CA ASN A 225 -6.90 4.91 -2.71
C ASN A 225 -6.83 5.65 -4.05
N GLU A 226 -5.89 6.57 -4.27
CA GLU A 226 -5.63 7.24 -5.55
C GLU A 226 -5.02 6.26 -6.57
N CYS A 227 -4.01 5.49 -6.18
CA CYS A 227 -3.44 4.45 -7.05
C CYS A 227 -4.49 3.38 -7.38
N LYS A 228 -5.24 2.90 -6.39
CA LYS A 228 -6.33 1.93 -6.62
C LYS A 228 -7.53 2.53 -7.34
N PHE A 229 -7.76 3.84 -7.19
CA PHE A 229 -8.75 4.55 -8.00
C PHE A 229 -8.33 4.55 -9.46
N GLU A 230 -7.06 4.78 -9.80
CA GLU A 230 -6.61 4.73 -11.21
C GLU A 230 -6.88 3.36 -11.85
N ASP A 231 -6.66 2.26 -11.10
CA ASP A 231 -7.03 0.91 -11.54
C ASP A 231 -8.55 0.75 -11.81
N ASN A 232 -9.38 1.60 -11.20
CA ASN A 232 -10.85 1.53 -11.21
C ASN A 232 -11.52 2.81 -11.77
N LYS A 233 -10.77 3.65 -12.49
CA LYS A 233 -11.22 4.94 -13.01
C LYS A 233 -12.39 4.82 -13.99
N GLU A 234 -12.52 3.67 -14.64
CA GLU A 234 -13.66 3.38 -15.50
C GLU A 234 -14.99 3.17 -14.74
N ILE A 235 -14.92 2.97 -13.42
CA ILE A 235 -16.07 2.77 -12.53
C ILE A 235 -16.41 4.08 -11.82
N PHE A 236 -15.41 4.70 -11.17
CA PHE A 236 -15.59 5.85 -10.28
C PHE A 236 -15.25 7.15 -10.99
N THR A 237 -16.04 8.20 -10.75
CA THR A 237 -15.80 9.54 -11.33
C THR A 237 -14.72 10.32 -10.60
N GLU A 238 -14.54 10.05 -9.31
CA GLU A 238 -13.56 10.69 -8.43
C GLU A 238 -13.10 9.71 -7.35
N VAL A 239 -11.89 9.96 -6.81
CA VAL A 239 -11.28 9.16 -5.73
C VAL A 239 -12.23 8.99 -4.55
N PHE A 240 -13.00 10.04 -4.21
CA PHE A 240 -13.96 9.99 -3.11
C PHE A 240 -15.04 8.93 -3.29
N GLY A 241 -15.45 8.62 -4.52
CA GLY A 241 -16.39 7.53 -4.80
C GLY A 241 -15.84 6.16 -4.43
N TYR A 242 -14.57 5.92 -4.75
CA TYR A 242 -13.84 4.70 -4.36
C TYR A 242 -13.69 4.61 -2.84
N GLU A 243 -13.26 5.70 -2.18
CA GLU A 243 -13.09 5.78 -0.73
C GLU A 243 -14.41 5.51 0.02
N PHE A 244 -15.49 6.16 -0.40
CA PHE A 244 -16.81 6.00 0.19
C PHE A 244 -17.31 4.56 0.06
N THR A 245 -17.07 3.93 -1.09
CA THR A 245 -17.44 2.52 -1.32
C THR A 245 -16.73 1.60 -0.32
N LYS A 246 -15.41 1.73 -0.16
CA LYS A 246 -14.66 0.94 0.82
C LYS A 246 -15.12 1.20 2.25
N TYR A 247 -15.35 2.46 2.60
CA TYR A 247 -15.83 2.82 3.93
C TYR A 247 -17.16 2.12 4.27
N ILE A 248 -18.16 2.18 3.38
CA ILE A 248 -19.45 1.55 3.63
C ILE A 248 -19.31 0.03 3.71
N VAL A 249 -18.52 -0.58 2.83
CA VAL A 249 -18.32 -2.03 2.81
C VAL A 249 -17.61 -2.52 4.08
N GLN A 250 -16.55 -1.84 4.52
CA GLN A 250 -15.77 -2.22 5.70
C GLN A 250 -16.52 -2.01 7.02
N ASN A 251 -17.41 -1.02 7.09
CA ASN A 251 -18.20 -0.72 8.29
C ASN A 251 -19.57 -1.40 8.31
N SER A 252 -19.91 -2.19 7.28
CA SER A 252 -21.14 -2.97 7.26
C SER A 252 -21.01 -4.18 8.18
N THR A 253 -21.95 -4.33 9.11
CA THR A 253 -22.03 -5.49 10.02
C THR A 253 -22.44 -6.77 9.30
N SER A 254 -23.11 -6.66 8.15
CA SER A 254 -23.52 -7.79 7.32
C SER A 254 -23.47 -7.38 5.84
N LEU A 255 -22.28 -7.49 5.25
CA LEU A 255 -22.12 -7.22 3.83
C LEU A 255 -22.85 -8.28 3.00
N ASN A 256 -24.00 -7.91 2.43
CA ASN A 256 -24.71 -8.77 1.50
C ASN A 256 -25.16 -8.00 0.24
N LYS A 257 -25.84 -8.71 -0.65
CA LYS A 257 -26.31 -8.15 -1.93
C LYS A 257 -27.15 -6.87 -1.75
N ALA A 258 -28.03 -6.83 -0.76
CA ALA A 258 -28.94 -5.71 -0.56
C ALA A 258 -28.18 -4.42 -0.18
N GLU A 259 -27.16 -4.51 0.67
CA GLU A 259 -26.29 -3.37 1.00
C GLU A 259 -25.57 -2.85 -0.25
N ILE A 260 -25.09 -3.73 -1.12
CA ILE A 260 -24.40 -3.30 -2.34
C ILE A 260 -25.36 -2.67 -3.35
N GLU A 261 -26.60 -3.16 -3.46
CA GLU A 261 -27.62 -2.53 -4.28
C GLU A 261 -27.95 -1.11 -3.78
N SER A 262 -28.15 -0.94 -2.47
CA SER A 262 -28.37 0.38 -1.85
C SER A 262 -27.16 1.30 -2.01
N LEU A 263 -25.94 0.77 -1.87
CA LEU A 263 -24.70 1.53 -2.06
C LEU A 263 -24.55 2.02 -3.51
N TYR A 264 -24.78 1.15 -4.49
CA TYR A 264 -24.68 1.54 -5.90
C TYR A 264 -25.69 2.62 -6.27
N GLU A 265 -26.88 2.59 -5.67
CA GLU A 265 -27.87 3.66 -5.85
C GLU A 265 -27.38 5.00 -5.28
N VAL A 266 -26.81 5.02 -4.07
CA VAL A 266 -26.23 6.23 -3.49
C VAL A 266 -25.10 6.77 -4.36
N LEU A 267 -24.16 5.91 -4.77
CA LEU A 267 -23.06 6.29 -5.65
C LEU A 267 -23.57 6.91 -6.96
N THR A 268 -24.60 6.33 -7.56
CA THR A 268 -25.21 6.86 -8.79
C THR A 268 -25.88 8.21 -8.54
N SER A 269 -26.64 8.34 -7.45
CA SER A 269 -27.38 9.57 -7.11
C SER A 269 -26.45 10.76 -6.85
N GLN A 270 -25.26 10.49 -6.30
CA GLN A 270 -24.24 11.49 -5.99
C GLN A 270 -23.24 11.71 -7.14
N ASN A 271 -23.44 11.06 -8.30
CA ASN A 271 -22.53 11.08 -9.44
C ASN A 271 -21.09 10.62 -9.11
N LEU A 272 -20.93 9.66 -8.19
CA LEU A 272 -19.65 9.08 -7.78
C LEU A 272 -19.19 7.90 -8.65
N VAL A 273 -20.08 7.40 -9.51
CA VAL A 273 -19.78 6.35 -10.49
C VAL A 273 -20.21 6.81 -11.89
N HIS A 274 -19.48 6.37 -12.91
CA HIS A 274 -19.88 6.63 -14.29
C HIS A 274 -21.21 5.95 -14.60
N LYS A 275 -21.97 6.53 -15.54
CA LYS A 275 -23.22 5.91 -16.00
C LYS A 275 -22.91 4.57 -16.66
N ARG A 276 -23.80 3.58 -16.45
CA ARG A 276 -23.74 2.24 -17.07
C ARG A 276 -22.53 1.38 -16.65
N THR A 277 -22.06 1.52 -15.41
CA THR A 277 -20.95 0.73 -14.85
C THR A 277 -21.39 -0.46 -14.00
N LYS A 278 -22.66 -0.85 -14.02
CA LYS A 278 -23.21 -1.87 -13.11
C LYS A 278 -22.46 -3.20 -13.13
N GLU A 279 -22.04 -3.66 -14.30
CA GLU A 279 -21.31 -4.93 -14.47
C GLU A 279 -19.88 -4.80 -13.94
N LYS A 280 -19.15 -3.76 -14.35
CA LYS A 280 -17.80 -3.46 -13.85
C LYS A 280 -17.77 -3.24 -12.35
N PHE A 281 -18.78 -2.59 -11.79
CA PHE A 281 -18.92 -2.42 -10.34
C PHE A 281 -19.17 -3.76 -9.63
N GLN A 282 -19.92 -4.70 -10.24
CA GLN A 282 -20.08 -6.06 -9.68
C GLN A 282 -18.75 -6.81 -9.68
N GLU A 283 -17.99 -6.72 -10.78
CA GLU A 283 -16.66 -7.32 -10.88
C GLU A 283 -15.72 -6.73 -9.83
N PHE A 284 -15.69 -5.41 -9.69
CA PHE A 284 -14.94 -4.71 -8.65
C PHE A 284 -15.30 -5.23 -7.26
N VAL A 285 -16.59 -5.31 -6.92
CA VAL A 285 -17.04 -5.79 -5.61
C VAL A 285 -16.61 -7.25 -5.39
N TYR A 286 -16.64 -8.08 -6.42
CA TYR A 286 -16.16 -9.46 -6.35
C TYR A 286 -14.65 -9.55 -6.14
N TYR A 287 -13.86 -8.81 -6.93
CA TYR A 287 -12.40 -8.88 -6.86
C TYR A 287 -11.86 -8.28 -5.56
N GLU A 288 -12.39 -7.12 -5.15
CA GLU A 288 -11.93 -6.36 -4.00
C GLU A 288 -12.46 -6.95 -2.68
N PHE A 289 -13.73 -7.35 -2.61
CA PHE A 289 -14.38 -7.76 -1.35
C PHE A 289 -14.79 -9.23 -1.31
N LYS A 290 -14.49 -10.01 -2.35
CA LYS A 290 -14.84 -11.43 -2.47
C LYS A 290 -16.35 -11.71 -2.34
N LEU A 291 -17.18 -10.73 -2.67
CA LEU A 291 -18.63 -10.84 -2.61
C LEU A 291 -19.22 -11.10 -3.99
N LYS A 292 -19.76 -12.30 -4.19
CA LYS A 292 -20.39 -12.69 -5.46
C LYS A 292 -21.82 -12.15 -5.53
N ILE A 293 -22.06 -11.22 -6.45
CA ILE A 293 -23.38 -10.65 -6.73
C ILE A 293 -23.83 -11.06 -8.11
N SER A 294 -25.04 -11.59 -8.22
CA SER A 294 -25.58 -12.03 -9.52
C SER A 294 -25.99 -10.87 -10.42
N LYS A 295 -26.54 -9.80 -9.85
CA LYS A 295 -27.03 -8.61 -10.54
C LYS A 295 -27.39 -7.52 -9.54
N ILE A 296 -27.09 -6.26 -9.88
CA ILE A 296 -27.56 -5.07 -9.14
C ILE A 296 -28.91 -4.60 -9.67
N ILE A 297 -29.94 -4.68 -8.83
CA ILE A 297 -31.29 -4.20 -9.11
C ILE A 297 -31.43 -2.75 -8.62
N THR A 298 -32.13 -1.92 -9.40
CA THR A 298 -32.55 -0.57 -8.97
C THR A 298 -33.99 -0.63 -8.52
N HIS A 299 -34.26 -0.09 -7.32
CA HIS A 299 -35.58 -0.12 -6.72
C HIS A 299 -36.26 1.25 -6.91
N PRO A 300 -37.55 1.32 -7.30
CA PRO A 300 -38.29 2.56 -7.25
C PRO A 300 -38.45 3.06 -5.81
N TYR A 301 -38.41 4.37 -5.60
CA TYR A 301 -38.64 4.97 -4.28
C TYR A 301 -39.97 4.50 -3.68
N LYS A 302 -39.96 4.12 -2.39
CA LYS A 302 -41.10 3.54 -1.63
C LYS A 302 -41.55 2.15 -2.06
N ALA A 303 -40.87 1.51 -3.02
CA ALA A 303 -41.16 0.11 -3.36
C ALA A 303 -40.57 -0.87 -2.33
N ASN A 304 -39.50 -0.48 -1.65
CA ASN A 304 -38.84 -1.29 -0.63
C ASN A 304 -38.33 -0.40 0.50
N TRP A 305 -39.04 -0.39 1.63
CA TRP A 305 -38.72 0.49 2.76
C TRP A 305 -37.37 0.18 3.42
N GLU A 306 -36.94 -1.08 3.41
CA GLU A 306 -35.63 -1.45 3.96
C GLU A 306 -34.50 -0.94 3.06
N HIS A 307 -34.70 -0.99 1.74
CA HIS A 307 -33.77 -0.41 0.78
C HIS A 307 -33.70 1.11 0.94
N ASP A 308 -34.85 1.77 1.00
CA ASP A 308 -34.92 3.22 1.21
C ASP A 308 -34.23 3.63 2.54
N ALA A 309 -34.40 2.84 3.61
CA ALA A 309 -33.74 3.07 4.89
C ALA A 309 -32.21 2.94 4.79
N ARG A 310 -31.71 1.91 4.10
CA ARG A 310 -30.26 1.74 3.83
C ARG A 310 -29.71 2.89 3.00
N VAL A 311 -30.41 3.29 1.93
CA VAL A 311 -30.04 4.44 1.09
C VAL A 311 -29.99 5.73 1.90
N LEU A 312 -30.96 5.96 2.79
CA LEU A 312 -30.97 7.14 3.67
C LEU A 312 -29.78 7.15 4.64
N PHE A 313 -29.49 6.00 5.26
CA PHE A 313 -28.34 5.85 6.14
C PHE A 313 -27.03 6.14 5.40
N MET A 314 -26.82 5.51 4.25
CA MET A 314 -25.61 5.68 3.44
C MET A 314 -25.46 7.12 2.92
N ASN A 315 -26.55 7.80 2.52
CA ASN A 315 -26.50 9.23 2.18
C ASN A 315 -26.10 10.10 3.38
N THR A 316 -26.55 9.75 4.59
CA THR A 316 -26.15 10.45 5.81
C THR A 316 -24.64 10.30 6.06
N GLU A 317 -24.11 9.08 5.91
CA GLU A 317 -22.67 8.82 6.03
C GLU A 317 -21.85 9.52 4.94
N TYR A 318 -22.36 9.57 3.69
CA TYR A 318 -21.74 10.33 2.59
C TYR A 318 -21.53 11.79 2.99
N HIS A 319 -22.56 12.46 3.50
CA HIS A 319 -22.46 13.87 3.88
C HIS A 319 -21.52 14.07 5.07
N LYS A 320 -21.53 13.17 6.07
CA LYS A 320 -20.57 13.22 7.19
C LYS A 320 -19.13 13.09 6.72
N MET A 321 -18.83 12.13 5.84
CA MET A 321 -17.49 11.94 5.29
C MET A 321 -17.05 13.15 4.47
N LYS A 322 -17.94 13.70 3.64
CA LYS A 322 -17.65 14.87 2.80
C LYS A 322 -17.33 16.10 3.65
N LEU A 323 -18.08 16.34 4.72
CA LEU A 323 -17.85 17.43 5.69
C LEU A 323 -16.52 17.27 6.45
N LYS A 324 -16.15 16.04 6.84
CA LYS A 324 -14.84 15.78 7.45
C LYS A 324 -13.72 16.13 6.48
N LYS A 325 -13.85 15.74 5.21
CA LYS A 325 -12.83 15.99 4.17
C LYS A 325 -12.69 17.49 3.85
N SER A 326 -13.78 18.25 3.83
CA SER A 326 -13.73 19.71 3.62
C SER A 326 -13.10 20.46 4.80
N ASN A 327 -13.28 19.97 6.03
CA ASN A 327 -12.70 20.60 7.22
C ASN A 327 -11.20 20.29 7.38
N SER A 328 -10.72 19.16 6.86
CA SER A 328 -9.28 18.87 6.79
C SER A 328 -8.54 19.70 5.73
N THR A 329 -9.23 20.21 4.71
CA THR A 329 -8.66 21.11 3.69
C THR A 329 -8.82 22.61 4.03
N GLY A 330 -9.57 22.94 5.08
CA GLY A 330 -9.92 24.32 5.45
C GLY A 330 -9.02 24.98 6.51
N PHE A 331 -7.97 24.28 6.97
CA PHE A 331 -6.91 24.84 7.80
C PHE A 331 -5.63 24.96 6.95
N PHE A 332 -5.68 25.83 5.95
CA PHE A 332 -4.52 26.39 5.28
C PHE A 332 -4.61 27.92 5.35
#